data_AF-A0A1I7XTB1-F1
#
_entry.id   AF-A0A1I7XTB1-F1
#
_cell.length_a   1.000
_cell.length_b   1.000
_cell.length_c   1.000
_cell.angle_alpha   90.00
_cell.angle_beta   90.00
_cell.angle_gamma   90.00
#
_symmetry.space_group_name_H-M   'P 1'
#
loop_
_entity.id
_entity.type
_entity.pdbx_description
1 polymer ?
#
loop_
_entity_poly.entity_id
_entity_poly.type
_entity_poly.pdbx_seq_one_letter_code
_entity_poly.pdbx_strand_id
1 'polypeptide(L)' 'MDTNRQGIRERLRQRQVNEAFANLRRIIPSHPINKKMSKHEILRGAIHYMTLLEQLLNDQPHS' A
#
# COMPACT_ATOMS: atom_id res chain seq x y z
N MET A 1 22.25 14.35 -25.95
CA MET A 1 20.77 14.56 -25.91
C MET A 1 20.03 13.42 -25.18
N ASP A 2 20.73 12.53 -24.45
CA ASP A 2 20.16 11.28 -23.91
C ASP A 2 19.68 11.34 -22.45
N THR A 3 20.11 12.35 -21.70
CA THR A 3 19.76 12.54 -20.28
C THR A 3 18.25 12.74 -20.08
N ASN A 4 17.55 13.33 -21.06
CA ASN A 4 16.11 13.58 -20.98
C ASN A 4 15.28 12.28 -21.09
N ARG A 5 15.71 11.30 -21.89
CA ARG A 5 14.96 10.04 -22.10
C ARG A 5 15.03 9.13 -20.86
N GLN A 6 16.18 9.09 -20.18
CA GLN A 6 16.33 8.34 -18.93
C GLN A 6 15.48 8.94 -17.80
N GLY A 7 15.44 10.27 -17.69
CA GLY A 7 14.60 10.96 -16.70
C GLY A 7 13.10 10.72 -16.89
N ILE A 8 12.63 10.66 -18.14
CA ILE A 8 11.21 10.37 -18.44
C ILE A 8 10.84 8.93 -18.02
N ARG A 9 11.70 7.95 -18.32
CA ARG A 9 11.46 6.54 -17.96
C ARG A 9 11.42 6.35 -16.45
N GLU A 10 12.35 6.94 -15.71
CA GLU A 10 12.35 6.84 -14.25
C GLU A 10 11.14 7.53 -13.63
N ARG A 11 10.72 8.69 -14.16
CA ARG A 11 9.48 9.35 -13.73
C ARG A 11 8.24 8.48 -13.95
N LEU A 12 8.15 7.80 -15.10
CA LEU A 12 7.04 6.87 -15.38
C LEU A 12 7.04 5.69 -14.41
N ARG A 13 8.22 5.11 -14.15
CA ARG A 13 8.38 4.02 -13.19
C ARG A 13 7.96 4.45 -11.78
N GLN A 14 8.37 5.63 -11.33
CA GLN A 14 7.97 6.17 -10.02
C GLN A 14 6.48 6.45 -9.94
N ARG A 15 5.85 6.94 -11.03
CA ARG A 15 4.38 7.10 -11.10
C ARG A 15 3.66 5.77 -10.86
N GLN A 16 4.07 4.71 -11.55
CA GLN A 16 3.47 3.38 -11.40
C GLN A 16 3.60 2.85 -9.96
N VAL A 17 4.78 3.02 -9.34
CA VAL A 17 4.99 2.63 -7.94
C VAL A 17 4.09 3.44 -6.99
N ASN A 18 4.01 4.75 -7.17
CA ASN A 18 3.18 5.60 -6.32
C ASN A 18 1.69 5.28 -6.46
N GLU A 19 1.23 4.92 -7.66
CA GLU A 19 -0.14 4.46 -7.90
C GLU A 19 -0.42 3.14 -7.17
N ALA A 20 0.51 2.19 -7.20
CA ALA A 20 0.39 0.94 -6.44
C ALA A 20 0.31 1.19 -4.92
N PHE A 21 1.13 2.12 -4.38
CA PHE A 21 1.04 2.54 -2.98
C PHE A 21 -0.31 3.19 -2.64
N ALA A 22 -0.87 4.01 -3.55
CA ALA A 22 -2.18 4.61 -3.35
C ALA A 22 -3.30 3.56 -3.31
N ASN A 23 -3.25 2.56 -4.20
CA ASN A 23 -4.19 1.45 -4.21
C ASN A 23 -4.08 0.60 -2.94
N LEU A 24 -2.86 0.29 -2.50
CA LEU A 24 -2.64 -0.44 -1.25
C LEU A 24 -3.14 0.35 -0.03
N ARG A 25 -2.92 1.67 0.02
CA ARG A 25 -3.42 2.53 1.10
C ARG A 25 -4.95 2.49 1.23
N ARG A 26 -5.69 2.37 0.12
CA ARG A 26 -7.16 2.38 0.13
C ARG A 26 -7.76 1.19 0.88
N ILE A 27 -7.10 0.03 0.86
CA ILE A 27 -7.60 -1.19 1.50
C ILE A 27 -7.17 -1.32 2.96
N ILE A 28 -6.15 -0.57 3.40
CA ILE A 28 -5.67 -0.61 4.78
C ILE A 28 -6.62 0.20 5.68
N PRO A 29 -7.23 -0.40 6.71
CA PRO A 29 -8.02 0.32 7.69
C PRO A 29 -7.17 1.34 8.46
N SER A 30 -7.71 2.54 8.67
CA SER A 30 -7.04 3.59 9.44
C SER A 30 -8.04 4.52 10.11
N HIS A 31 -7.65 5.09 11.26
CA HIS A 31 -8.39 6.16 11.92
C HIS A 31 -7.54 7.44 11.93
N PRO A 32 -8.05 8.58 11.42
CA PRO A 32 -9.25 8.71 10.58
C PRO A 32 -9.09 8.00 9.22
N ILE A 33 -10.20 7.68 8.54
CA ILE A 33 -10.21 6.89 7.27
C ILE A 33 -9.30 7.52 6.20
N ASN A 34 -9.18 8.84 6.20
CA ASN A 34 -8.36 9.63 5.28
C ASN A 34 -6.97 10.01 5.83
N LYS A 35 -6.49 9.34 6.89
CA LYS A 35 -5.15 9.59 7.45
C LYS A 35 -4.07 9.51 6.36
N LYS A 36 -3.27 10.55 6.20
CA LYS A 36 -2.07 10.48 5.33
C LYS A 36 -1.08 9.49 5.96
N MET A 37 -0.63 8.52 5.16
CA MET A 37 0.34 7.51 5.56
C MET A 37 1.57 7.59 4.66
N SER A 38 2.75 7.52 5.26
CA SER A 38 4.01 7.33 4.56
C SER A 38 4.09 5.96 3.88
N LYS A 39 5.02 5.78 2.94
CA LYS A 39 5.26 4.48 2.29
C LYS A 39 5.56 3.37 3.32
N HIS A 40 6.33 3.70 4.35
CA HIS A 40 6.66 2.74 5.42
C HIS A 40 5.41 2.35 6.23
N GLU A 41 4.59 3.32 6.62
CA GLU A 41 3.33 3.05 7.32
C GLU A 41 2.37 2.22 6.48
N ILE A 42 2.30 2.45 5.16
CA ILE A 42 1.48 1.64 4.24
C ILE A 42 1.96 0.18 4.24
N LEU A 43 3.27 -0.07 4.13
CA LEU A 43 3.80 -1.43 4.15
C LEU A 43 3.54 -2.14 5.49
N ARG A 44 3.78 -1.44 6.61
CA ARG A 44 3.52 -1.97 7.94
C ARG A 44 2.04 -2.23 8.17
N GLY A 45 1.17 -1.32 7.73
CA GLY A 45 -0.28 -1.44 7.83
C GLY A 45 -0.83 -2.60 7.00
N ALA A 46 -0.29 -2.84 5.80
CA ALA A 46 -0.66 -3.97 4.97
C ALA A 46 -0.36 -5.31 5.66
N ILE A 47 0.87 -5.49 6.16
CA ILE A 47 1.28 -6.72 6.86
C ILE A 47 0.39 -6.94 8.09
N HIS A 48 0.20 -5.90 8.91
CA HIS A 48 -0.63 -6.00 10.10
C HIS A 48 -2.08 -6.36 9.75
N TYR A 49 -2.64 -5.76 8.70
CA TYR A 49 -4.00 -6.04 8.28
C TYR A 49 -4.17 -7.47 7.76
N MET A 50 -3.20 -8.01 7.01
CA MET A 50 -3.21 -9.42 6.60
C MET A 50 -3.24 -10.35 7.82
N THR A 51 -2.38 -10.13 8.81
CA THR A 51 -2.34 -10.94 10.03
C THR A 51 -3.64 -10.85 10.83
N LEU A 52 -4.24 -9.67 10.93
CA LEU A 52 -5.54 -9.49 11.59
C LEU A 52 -6.65 -10.28 10.88
N LEU A 53 -6.68 -10.24 9.55
CA LEU A 53 -7.68 -11.00 8.77
C LEU A 53 -7.50 -12.52 8.95
N GLU A 54 -6.26 -13.01 8.96
CA GLU A 54 -5.96 -14.42 9.22
C GLU A 54 -6.43 -14.85 10.63
N GLN A 55 -6.17 -14.03 11.64
CA GLN A 55 -6.65 -14.29 13.01
C GLN A 55 -8.18 -14.33 13.09
N LEU A 56 -8.86 -13.34 12.50
CA LEU A 56 -10.32 -13.26 12.51
C LEU A 56 -10.96 -14.48 11.83
N LEU A 57 -10.36 -15.00 10.77
CA LEU A 57 -10.82 -16.19 10.06
C LEU A 57 -10.60 -17.47 10.88
N ASN A 58 -9.49 -17.58 11.61
CA ASN A 58 -9.19 -18.73 12.46
C ASN A 58 -10.03 -18.74 13.75
N ASP A 59 -10.40 -17.56 14.24
CA ASP A 59 -11.27 -17.40 15.42
C ASP A 59 -12.76 -17.57 15.09
N GLN A 60 -13.14 -17.72 13.81
CA GLN A 60 -14.51 -18.09 13.47
C GLN A 60 -14.78 -19.53 13.94
N PRO A 61 -15.70 -19.76 14.90
CA PRO A 61 -16.10 -21.12 15.21
C PRO A 61 -16.66 -21.73 13.91
N HIS A 62 -16.09 -22.86 13.49
CA HIS A 62 -16.64 -23.65 12.39
C HIS A 62 -18.14 -23.85 12.66
N SER A 63 -18.99 -23.16 11.89
CA SER A 63 -20.44 -23.37 11.92
C SER A 63 -20.79 -24.69 11.25
#